data_AF-A0A3M1NYV9-F1
#
_entry.id   AF-A0A3M1NYV9-F1
#
_cell.length_a   1.000
_cell.length_b   1.000
_cell.length_c   1.000
_cell.angle_alpha   90.00
_cell.angle_beta   90.00
_cell.angle_gamma   90.00
#
_symmetry.space_group_name_H-M   'P 1'
#
loop_
_entity.id
_entity.type
_entity.pdbx_description
1 polymer ?
#
loop_
_entity_poly.entity_id
_entity_poly.type
_entity_poly.pdbx_seq_one_letter_code
_entity_poly.pdbx_strand_id
1 'polypeptide(L)'
;SKSAFQKFGNPSLNPETSVKYELGIRHKFSENDVISITAFYKDIFDYVQTITIPDLPRIGRGITYVNLDYARSRGIEMEYKTRVGKYLFGNLSGSLSLTTTKSSNTDIAFLVENRQLEEPPIKEVWARWDRPWQISANLSIRVPRGDHPSLLGWNIFDDWNLNLRFFAQPGRRYTPVEFTGFDVDGRPLYDRVQDQSLQFSKIAKHWQWVDLNFNKYFHLFNMTYGLQLEVRNLFNYKNPQIINPVTGDAYHLGDDVPRGWNDPRYPDVFFPISSPFPLNPARYRAPRNIRFGISVKF
;
A
#
# COMPACT_ATOMS: atom_id res chain seq x y z
N SER A 1 -23.04 -7.77 -0.43
CA SER A 1 -24.35 -7.86 0.25
C SER A 1 -24.57 -6.58 1.06
N LYS A 2 -25.74 -5.95 0.96
CA LYS A 2 -26.14 -4.92 1.90
C LYS A 2 -26.56 -5.65 3.18
N SER A 3 -25.78 -5.50 4.24
CA SER A 3 -26.08 -6.09 5.54
C SER A 3 -27.28 -5.37 6.15
N ALA A 4 -28.31 -6.12 6.58
CA ALA A 4 -29.59 -5.62 7.08
C ALA A 4 -29.54 -5.20 8.57
N PHE A 5 -28.47 -4.53 9.00
CA PHE A 5 -28.37 -4.02 10.37
C PHE A 5 -28.46 -2.50 10.37
N GLN A 6 -29.31 -1.97 11.24
CA GLN A 6 -29.46 -0.54 11.46
C GLN A 6 -28.21 -0.04 12.19
N LYS A 7 -27.35 0.72 11.49
CA LYS A 7 -26.22 1.42 12.09
C LYS A 7 -26.74 2.69 12.76
N PHE A 8 -26.44 2.84 14.03
CA PHE A 8 -26.79 4.02 14.81
C PHE A 8 -25.56 4.94 14.91
N GLY A 9 -25.78 6.24 14.72
CA GLY A 9 -24.76 7.24 15.03
C GLY A 9 -24.61 7.37 16.54
N ASN A 10 -23.37 7.50 17.02
CA ASN A 10 -23.11 7.85 18.42
C ASN A 10 -22.68 9.33 18.48
N PRO A 11 -23.54 10.26 18.91
CA PRO A 11 -23.18 11.67 19.06
C PRO A 11 -22.24 11.94 20.24
N SER A 12 -22.01 10.95 21.12
CA SER A 12 -21.13 11.03 22.29
C SER A 12 -19.71 10.52 22.00
N LEU A 13 -19.28 10.52 20.74
CA LEU A 13 -17.89 10.21 20.39
C LEU A 13 -16.96 11.36 20.80
N ASN A 14 -15.86 11.01 21.46
CA ASN A 14 -14.75 11.92 21.67
C ASN A 14 -14.02 12.17 20.33
N PRO A 15 -13.44 13.36 20.13
CA PRO A 15 -12.60 13.63 18.98
C PRO A 15 -11.33 12.75 19.01
N GLU A 16 -10.90 12.25 17.84
CA GLU A 16 -9.63 11.55 17.71
C GLU A 16 -8.47 12.50 18.04
N THR A 17 -7.62 12.11 18.99
CA THR A 17 -6.48 12.92 19.42
C THR A 17 -5.17 12.26 19.01
N SER A 18 -4.26 13.01 18.39
CA SER A 18 -2.92 12.50 18.05
C SER A 18 -1.82 13.35 18.67
N VAL A 19 -0.92 12.69 19.38
CA VAL A 19 0.30 13.29 19.95
C VAL A 19 1.49 12.84 19.10
N LYS A 20 2.28 13.81 18.64
CA LYS A 20 3.44 13.56 17.77
C LYS A 20 4.68 14.21 18.34
N TYR A 21 5.77 13.45 18.35
CA TYR A 21 7.12 13.91 18.64
C TYR A 21 7.99 13.65 17.41
N GLU A 22 8.74 14.66 16.99
CA GLU A 22 9.62 14.58 15.83
C GLU A 22 10.96 15.21 16.19
N LEU A 23 12.06 14.52 15.84
CA LEU A 23 13.42 15.00 15.99
C LEU A 23 14.12 14.87 14.64
N GLY A 24 14.49 16.01 14.06
CA GLY A 24 15.11 16.07 12.74
C GLY A 24 16.51 16.66 12.79
N ILE A 25 17.43 16.08 12.03
CA ILE A 25 18.74 16.64 11.71
C ILE A 25 18.83 16.80 10.20
N ARG A 26 19.27 17.98 9.76
CA ARG A 26 19.59 18.27 8.37
C ARG A 26 21.05 18.69 8.27
N HIS A 27 21.78 18.06 7.37
CA HIS A 27 23.16 18.38 7.09
C HIS A 27 23.36 18.69 5.61
N LYS A 28 23.98 19.83 5.34
CA LYS A 28 24.39 20.26 3.99
C LYS A 28 25.87 19.92 3.84
N PHE A 29 26.20 18.90 3.05
CA PHE A 29 27.59 18.54 2.76
C PHE A 29 28.23 19.51 1.76
N SER A 30 27.44 19.97 0.78
CA SER A 30 27.84 20.91 -0.26
C SER A 30 26.63 21.74 -0.70
N GLU A 31 26.81 22.74 -1.57
CA GLU A 31 25.66 23.44 -2.19
C GLU A 31 24.76 22.53 -3.03
N ASN A 32 25.26 21.34 -3.39
CA ASN A 32 24.56 20.38 -4.23
C ASN A 32 24.04 19.16 -3.46
N ASP A 33 24.51 18.91 -2.23
CA ASP A 33 24.26 17.68 -1.49
C ASP A 33 23.72 17.94 -0.09
N VAL A 34 22.51 17.47 0.17
CA VAL A 34 21.82 17.64 1.45
C VAL A 34 21.23 16.32 1.90
N ILE A 35 21.50 15.94 3.15
CA ILE A 35 20.82 14.84 3.83
C ILE A 35 19.92 15.38 4.94
N SER A 36 18.75 14.77 5.11
CA SER A 36 17.80 15.03 6.19
C SER A 36 17.42 13.69 6.80
N ILE A 37 17.50 13.59 8.13
CA ILE A 37 17.12 12.41 8.89
C ILE A 37 16.14 12.86 9.97
N THR A 38 14.97 12.25 10.01
CA THR A 38 13.91 12.58 10.98
C THR A 38 13.50 11.31 11.69
N ALA A 39 13.65 11.27 13.01
CA ALA A 39 13.01 10.27 13.85
C ALA A 39 11.64 10.80 14.29
N PHE A 40 10.62 9.95 14.23
CA PHE A 40 9.28 10.32 14.63
C PHE A 40 8.67 9.27 15.56
N TYR A 41 7.79 9.74 16.42
CA TYR A 41 6.94 8.93 17.27
C TYR A 41 5.56 9.58 17.34
N LYS A 42 4.53 8.80 17.01
CA LYS A 42 3.13 9.24 16.93
C LYS A 42 2.26 8.26 17.69
N ASP A 43 1.54 8.77 18.69
CA ASP A 43 0.44 8.06 19.32
C ASP A 43 -0.89 8.68 18.84
N ILE A 44 -1.86 7.81 18.53
CA ILE A 44 -3.22 8.14 18.11
C ILE A 44 -4.14 7.53 19.15
N PHE A 45 -5.01 8.34 19.73
CA PHE A 45 -5.98 7.98 20.76
C PHE A 45 -7.39 8.22 20.25
N ASP A 46 -8.35 7.55 20.88
CA ASP A 46 -9.78 7.70 20.61
C ASP A 46 -10.18 7.33 19.16
N TYR A 47 -9.54 6.32 18.58
CA TYR A 47 -9.92 5.84 17.26
C TYR A 47 -11.34 5.26 17.28
N VAL A 48 -12.17 5.71 16.34
CA VAL A 48 -13.59 5.33 16.25
C VAL A 48 -13.70 3.89 15.75
N GLN A 49 -14.10 2.99 16.63
CA GLN A 49 -14.47 1.61 16.31
C GLN A 49 -15.98 1.43 16.31
N THR A 50 -16.42 0.29 15.79
CA THR A 50 -17.82 -0.06 15.70
C THR A 50 -18.09 -1.23 16.64
N ILE A 51 -18.91 -1.05 17.67
CA ILE A 51 -19.32 -2.13 18.56
C ILE A 51 -20.76 -2.54 18.26
N THR A 52 -21.08 -3.80 18.50
CA THR A 52 -22.47 -4.26 18.52
C THR A 52 -22.97 -4.16 19.95
N ILE A 53 -24.18 -3.61 20.11
CA ILE A 53 -24.90 -3.59 21.37
C ILE A 53 -25.99 -4.67 21.25
N PRO A 54 -25.91 -5.75 22.04
CA PRO A 54 -27.03 -6.67 22.20
C PRO A 54 -28.18 -6.02 22.95
N ASP A 55 -29.40 -6.45 22.66
CA ASP A 55 -30.63 -6.14 23.38
C ASP A 55 -31.05 -4.66 23.38
N LEU A 56 -31.04 -4.04 22.19
CA LEU A 56 -31.76 -2.77 22.01
C LEU A 56 -33.27 -3.02 21.98
N PRO A 57 -34.07 -2.38 22.86
CA PRO A 57 -35.52 -2.53 22.90
C PRO A 57 -36.12 -2.25 21.52
N ARG A 58 -36.89 -3.21 20.97
CA ARG A 58 -37.56 -3.19 19.65
C ARG A 58 -36.69 -3.45 18.40
N ILE A 59 -35.37 -3.56 18.51
CA ILE A 59 -34.45 -3.70 17.35
C ILE A 59 -33.59 -4.98 17.45
N GLY A 60 -33.46 -5.57 18.64
CA GLY A 60 -32.73 -6.82 18.86
C GLY A 60 -31.23 -6.59 18.94
N ARG A 61 -30.58 -6.22 17.83
CA ARG A 61 -29.14 -5.91 17.76
C ARG A 61 -28.89 -4.61 17.00
N GLY A 62 -28.07 -3.72 17.54
CA GLY A 62 -27.68 -2.48 16.87
C GLY A 62 -26.17 -2.28 16.85
N ILE A 63 -25.69 -1.63 15.80
CA ILE A 63 -24.27 -1.34 15.62
C ILE A 63 -24.05 0.14 15.95
N THR A 64 -23.19 0.47 16.91
CA THR A 64 -22.86 1.85 17.29
C THR A 64 -21.35 2.11 17.21
N TYR A 65 -20.98 3.39 17.16
CA TYR A 65 -19.57 3.80 17.17
C TYR A 65 -19.09 4.08 18.60
N VAL A 66 -17.84 3.73 18.93
CA VAL A 66 -17.20 4.05 20.22
C VAL A 66 -15.71 4.35 20.02
N ASN A 67 -15.16 5.22 20.85
CA ASN A 67 -13.72 5.48 20.91
C ASN A 67 -13.06 4.43 21.81
N LEU A 68 -12.36 3.44 21.24
CA LEU A 68 -11.76 2.34 22.02
C LEU A 68 -10.32 2.00 21.64
N ASP A 69 -9.88 2.40 20.44
CA ASP A 69 -8.54 2.04 19.96
C ASP A 69 -7.51 3.12 20.19
N TYR A 70 -6.27 2.66 20.32
CA TYR A 70 -5.10 3.48 20.16
C TYR A 70 -4.19 2.85 19.11
N ALA A 71 -3.45 3.69 18.38
CA ALA A 71 -2.46 3.26 17.43
C ALA A 71 -1.16 4.00 17.66
N ARG A 72 -0.05 3.28 17.56
CA ARG A 72 1.30 3.80 17.78
C ARG A 72 2.10 3.61 16.52
N SER A 73 2.76 4.67 16.06
CA SER A 73 3.65 4.63 14.91
C SER A 73 4.97 5.29 15.27
N ARG A 74 6.07 4.57 15.07
CA ARG A 74 7.42 5.08 15.29
C ARG A 74 8.32 4.72 14.12
N GLY A 75 9.28 5.58 13.82
CA GLY A 75 10.13 5.32 12.68
C GLY A 75 11.22 6.38 12.46
N ILE A 76 11.98 6.14 11.41
CA ILE A 76 13.02 7.03 10.91
C ILE A 76 12.75 7.25 9.43
N GLU A 77 12.83 8.50 9.02
CA GLU A 77 12.77 8.94 7.63
C GLU A 77 14.11 9.54 7.25
N MET A 78 14.57 9.24 6.04
CA MET A 78 15.79 9.78 5.47
C MET A 78 15.47 10.34 4.08
N GLU A 79 16.02 11.51 3.79
CA GLU A 79 15.98 12.11 2.46
C GLU A 79 17.38 12.62 2.09
N TYR A 80 17.88 12.20 0.94
CA TYR A 80 19.08 12.72 0.33
C TYR A 80 18.74 13.40 -0.99
N LYS A 81 19.20 14.64 -1.16
CA LYS A 81 19.06 15.42 -2.40
C LYS A 81 20.44 15.68 -2.96
N THR A 82 20.60 15.47 -4.25
CA THR A 82 21.86 15.71 -4.96
C THR A 82 21.61 16.45 -6.27
N ARG A 83 22.58 17.27 -6.66
CA ARG A 83 22.68 17.90 -7.97
C ARG A 83 24.06 17.65 -8.53
N VAL A 84 24.16 16.83 -9.58
CA VAL A 84 25.45 16.48 -10.19
C VAL A 84 25.62 17.28 -11.48
N GLY A 85 26.56 18.21 -11.46
CA GLY A 85 26.82 19.12 -12.57
C GLY A 85 25.61 20.02 -12.89
N LYS A 86 25.44 20.34 -14.17
CA LYS A 86 24.35 21.21 -14.66
C LYS A 86 23.08 20.47 -15.09
N TYR A 87 23.15 19.16 -15.29
CA TYR A 87 22.08 18.40 -15.95
C TYR A 87 21.30 17.45 -15.03
N LEU A 88 21.95 16.89 -14.01
CA LEU A 88 21.40 15.80 -13.20
C LEU A 88 20.94 16.31 -11.84
N PHE A 89 19.68 16.04 -11.52
CA PHE A 89 19.06 16.35 -10.24
C PHE A 89 18.45 15.06 -9.70
N GLY A 90 18.70 14.73 -8.45
CA GLY A 90 18.19 13.52 -7.85
C GLY A 90 17.73 13.71 -6.42
N ASN A 91 16.74 12.91 -6.01
CA ASN A 91 16.49 12.68 -4.60
C ASN A 91 16.22 11.21 -4.34
N LEU A 92 16.68 10.75 -3.18
CA LEU A 92 16.40 9.43 -2.63
C LEU A 92 15.77 9.66 -1.27
N SER A 93 14.57 9.14 -1.07
CA SER A 93 13.92 9.11 0.24
C SER A 93 13.60 7.69 0.65
N GLY A 94 13.74 7.43 1.94
CA GLY A 94 13.46 6.16 2.56
C GLY A 94 12.80 6.37 3.91
N SER A 95 11.89 5.49 4.29
CA SER A 95 11.37 5.42 5.65
C SER A 95 11.45 3.99 6.16
N LEU A 96 11.70 3.87 7.46
CA LEU A 96 11.55 2.64 8.23
C LEU A 96 10.59 2.96 9.36
N SER A 97 9.47 2.24 9.43
CA SER A 97 8.47 2.50 10.47
C SER A 97 7.92 1.22 11.06
N LEU A 98 7.27 1.36 12.20
CA LEU A 98 6.56 0.29 12.86
C LEU A 98 5.27 0.87 13.40
N THR A 99 4.15 0.35 12.92
CA THR A 99 2.82 0.75 13.36
C THR A 99 2.07 -0.42 14.01
N THR A 100 1.67 -0.23 15.26
CA THR A 100 0.88 -1.17 16.06
C THR A 100 -0.41 -0.52 16.56
N THR A 101 -1.38 -1.35 16.93
CA THR A 101 -2.70 -0.91 17.41
C THR A 101 -3.27 -1.94 18.39
N LYS A 102 -4.20 -1.54 19.25
CA LYS A 102 -4.87 -2.48 20.17
C LYS A 102 -5.74 -3.46 19.41
N SER A 103 -6.37 -3.01 18.32
CA SER A 103 -7.14 -3.87 17.42
C SER A 103 -6.99 -3.44 15.97
N SER A 104 -6.66 -4.37 15.08
CA SER A 104 -6.71 -4.11 13.64
C SER A 104 -8.04 -4.49 12.98
N ASN A 105 -8.99 -5.01 13.77
CA ASN A 105 -10.37 -5.24 13.32
C ASN A 105 -11.32 -4.21 13.95
N THR A 106 -12.24 -3.65 13.17
CA THR A 106 -13.25 -2.74 13.72
C THR A 106 -14.33 -3.45 14.53
N ASP A 107 -14.39 -4.79 14.45
CA ASP A 107 -15.52 -5.60 14.92
C ASP A 107 -15.15 -6.56 16.07
N ILE A 108 -14.02 -6.35 16.78
CA ILE A 108 -13.56 -7.29 17.83
C ILE A 108 -14.63 -7.52 18.90
N ALA A 109 -15.35 -6.48 19.33
CA ALA A 109 -16.42 -6.62 20.31
C ALA A 109 -17.54 -7.56 19.81
N PHE A 110 -17.91 -7.47 18.53
CA PHE A 110 -18.88 -8.37 17.91
C PHE A 110 -18.37 -9.81 17.83
N LEU A 111 -17.09 -9.99 17.53
CA LEU A 111 -16.50 -11.33 17.41
C LEU A 111 -16.39 -12.03 18.77
N VAL A 112 -16.07 -11.31 19.85
CA VAL A 112 -16.09 -11.84 21.22
C VAL A 112 -17.52 -12.19 21.65
N GLU A 113 -18.48 -11.30 21.39
CA GLU A 113 -19.88 -11.49 21.77
C GLU A 113 -20.52 -12.72 21.08
N ASN A 114 -20.17 -13.00 19.82
CA ASN A 114 -20.66 -14.18 19.10
C ASN A 114 -19.83 -15.44 19.35
N ARG A 115 -18.95 -15.47 20.37
CA ARG A 115 -18.03 -16.58 20.68
C ARG A 115 -17.16 -17.00 19.50
N GLN A 116 -16.90 -16.08 18.57
CA GLN A 116 -15.95 -16.27 17.48
C GLN A 116 -14.53 -15.91 17.93
N LEU A 117 -14.41 -15.29 19.11
CA LEU A 117 -13.17 -15.05 19.85
C LEU A 117 -13.42 -15.32 21.34
N GLU A 118 -12.47 -16.00 21.98
CA GLU A 118 -12.55 -16.32 23.41
C GLU A 118 -12.22 -15.08 24.28
N GLU A 119 -11.22 -14.28 23.88
CA GLU A 119 -10.79 -13.09 24.63
C GLU A 119 -10.31 -11.95 23.71
N PRO A 120 -10.47 -10.68 24.10
CA PRO A 120 -9.87 -9.55 23.39
C PRO A 120 -8.33 -9.59 23.51
N PRO A 121 -7.59 -9.11 22.49
CA PRO A 121 -6.12 -9.13 22.52
C PRO A 121 -5.57 -8.28 23.68
N ILE A 122 -4.75 -8.91 24.52
CA ILE A 122 -4.06 -8.27 25.67
C ILE A 122 -2.81 -7.51 25.20
N LYS A 123 -2.28 -7.84 24.02
CA LYS A 123 -1.08 -7.24 23.41
C LYS A 123 -1.47 -6.47 22.14
N GLU A 124 -0.68 -5.45 21.82
CA GLU A 124 -0.80 -4.74 20.55
C GLU A 124 -0.55 -5.69 19.36
N VAL A 125 -1.33 -5.51 18.31
CA VAL A 125 -1.18 -6.20 17.02
C VAL A 125 -0.70 -5.23 15.94
N TRP A 126 -0.23 -5.78 14.82
CA TRP A 126 0.24 -4.97 13.70
C TRP A 126 -0.90 -4.24 13.01
N ALA A 127 -0.77 -2.93 12.81
CA ALA A 127 -1.78 -2.18 12.09
C ALA A 127 -1.91 -2.65 10.63
N ARG A 128 -3.12 -2.83 10.11
CA ARG A 128 -3.35 -3.20 8.69
C ARG A 128 -2.67 -2.26 7.68
N TRP A 129 -2.48 -0.99 8.05
CA TRP A 129 -1.84 0.03 7.23
C TRP A 129 -0.35 0.21 7.53
N ASP A 130 0.23 -0.58 8.43
CA ASP A 130 1.66 -0.56 8.70
C ASP A 130 2.45 -0.82 7.42
N ARG A 131 3.48 0.00 7.20
CA ARG A 131 4.39 -0.08 6.06
C ARG A 131 5.81 0.01 6.62
N PRO A 132 6.44 -1.14 6.92
CA PRO A 132 7.67 -1.12 7.69
C PRO A 132 8.86 -0.51 6.96
N TRP A 133 8.78 -0.42 5.64
CA TRP A 133 9.73 0.33 4.85
C TRP A 133 9.03 1.00 3.66
N GLN A 134 9.60 2.07 3.15
CA GLN A 134 9.21 2.65 1.88
C GLN A 134 10.42 3.34 1.28
N ILE A 135 10.64 3.18 -0.02
CA ILE A 135 11.76 3.78 -0.73
C ILE A 135 11.21 4.47 -1.98
N SER A 136 11.65 5.70 -2.22
CA SER A 136 11.39 6.40 -3.47
C SER A 136 12.63 7.12 -3.94
N ALA A 137 12.89 7.05 -5.24
CA ALA A 137 13.98 7.77 -5.87
C ALA A 137 13.43 8.51 -7.08
N ASN A 138 13.76 9.80 -7.22
CA ASN A 138 13.49 10.53 -8.44
C ASN A 138 14.81 10.99 -9.04
N LEU A 139 14.93 10.82 -10.35
CA LEU A 139 16.06 11.25 -11.14
C LEU A 139 15.53 12.12 -12.28
N SER A 140 16.02 13.33 -12.36
CA SER A 140 15.68 14.31 -13.39
C SER A 140 16.95 14.67 -14.14
N ILE A 141 16.96 14.39 -15.44
CA ILE A 141 17.99 14.86 -16.37
C ILE A 141 17.35 15.95 -17.22
N ARG A 142 17.97 17.12 -17.24
CA ARG A 142 17.55 18.24 -18.08
C ARG A 142 18.72 18.72 -18.90
N VAL A 143 18.59 18.66 -20.22
CA VAL A 143 19.55 19.27 -21.14
C VAL A 143 18.88 20.51 -21.75
N PRO A 144 19.39 21.72 -21.48
CA PRO A 144 18.82 22.95 -22.03
C PRO A 144 19.10 23.06 -23.53
N ARG A 145 18.37 23.96 -24.19
CA ARG A 145 18.62 24.31 -25.59
C ARG A 145 20.03 24.84 -25.81
N GLY A 146 20.65 24.45 -26.92
CA GLY A 146 22.00 24.84 -27.34
C GLY A 146 23.12 24.10 -26.62
N ASP A 147 22.79 23.20 -25.69
CA ASP A 147 23.77 22.45 -24.92
C ASP A 147 23.82 21.01 -25.42
N HIS A 148 25.00 20.57 -25.87
CA HIS A 148 25.22 19.27 -26.49
C HIS A 148 26.20 18.45 -25.65
N PRO A 149 25.75 17.89 -24.51
CA PRO A 149 26.64 17.10 -23.67
C PRO A 149 27.14 15.85 -24.39
N SER A 150 28.40 15.50 -24.17
CA SER A 150 28.97 14.24 -24.63
C SER A 150 28.61 13.13 -23.66
N LEU A 151 27.92 12.10 -24.15
CA LEU A 151 27.65 10.87 -23.41
C LEU A 151 28.32 9.71 -24.14
N LEU A 152 29.25 9.02 -23.47
CA LEU A 152 30.00 7.90 -24.04
C LEU A 152 30.71 8.25 -25.38
N GLY A 153 31.18 9.49 -25.52
CA GLY A 153 31.86 9.98 -26.73
C GLY A 153 30.94 10.53 -27.83
N TRP A 154 29.62 10.48 -27.65
CA TRP A 154 28.63 11.00 -28.61
C TRP A 154 27.95 12.26 -28.09
N ASN A 155 27.87 13.30 -28.92
CA ASN A 155 27.11 14.50 -28.58
C ASN A 155 25.61 14.18 -28.71
N ILE A 156 24.89 14.28 -27.60
CA ILE A 156 23.45 14.07 -27.59
C ILE A 156 22.70 15.35 -27.97
N PHE A 157 21.45 15.19 -28.41
CA PHE A 157 20.58 16.31 -28.76
C PHE A 157 20.31 17.19 -27.54
N ASP A 158 19.99 18.45 -27.80
CA ASP A 158 19.71 19.47 -26.79
C ASP A 158 18.20 19.53 -26.45
N ASP A 159 17.80 20.42 -25.54
CA ASP A 159 16.41 20.79 -25.27
C ASP A 159 15.45 19.62 -24.96
N TRP A 160 15.77 18.85 -23.94
CA TRP A 160 14.94 17.76 -23.45
C TRP A 160 15.01 17.60 -21.93
N ASN A 161 14.00 16.92 -21.40
CA ASN A 161 14.00 16.48 -20.02
C ASN A 161 13.56 15.02 -19.92
N LEU A 162 14.17 14.30 -18.97
CA LEU A 162 13.82 12.94 -18.60
C LEU A 162 13.66 12.89 -17.09
N ASN A 163 12.52 12.39 -16.63
CA ASN A 163 12.25 12.13 -15.23
C ASN A 163 12.00 10.63 -15.06
N LEU A 164 12.77 9.99 -14.20
CA LEU A 164 12.56 8.62 -13.75
C LEU A 164 12.16 8.66 -12.29
N ARG A 165 11.10 7.94 -11.94
CA ARG A 165 10.63 7.80 -10.56
C ARG A 165 10.55 6.32 -10.21
N PHE A 166 11.43 5.88 -9.32
CA PHE A 166 11.35 4.58 -8.69
C PHE A 166 10.56 4.68 -7.39
N PHE A 167 9.73 3.68 -7.13
CA PHE A 167 9.04 3.52 -5.86
C PHE A 167 9.00 2.05 -5.48
N ALA A 168 9.25 1.75 -4.22
CA ALA A 168 9.06 0.42 -3.65
C ALA A 168 8.54 0.51 -2.20
N GLN A 169 7.71 -0.46 -1.83
CA GLN A 169 7.18 -0.61 -0.47
C GLN A 169 6.82 -2.09 -0.23
N PRO A 170 6.66 -2.55 1.01
CA PRO A 170 6.17 -3.88 1.30
C PRO A 170 4.75 -4.05 0.79
N GLY A 171 4.35 -5.31 0.61
CA GLY A 171 2.97 -5.63 0.31
C GLY A 171 2.05 -5.28 1.47
N ARG A 172 0.75 -5.49 1.26
CA ARG A 172 -0.22 -5.32 2.34
C ARG A 172 0.06 -6.34 3.43
N ARG A 173 -0.10 -5.93 4.68
CA ARG A 173 -0.22 -6.90 5.75
C ARG A 173 -1.46 -7.77 5.55
N TYR A 174 -1.36 -9.04 5.89
CA TYR A 174 -2.45 -10.00 5.80
C TYR A 174 -2.43 -10.95 7.00
N THR A 175 -3.60 -11.50 7.32
CA THR A 175 -3.74 -12.55 8.33
C THR A 175 -3.50 -13.89 7.65
N PRO A 176 -2.47 -14.65 8.01
CA PRO A 176 -2.24 -15.98 7.46
C PRO A 176 -3.35 -16.95 7.84
N VAL A 177 -3.49 -18.00 7.05
CA VAL A 177 -4.33 -19.17 7.36
C VAL A 177 -3.43 -20.38 7.58
N GLU A 178 -3.93 -21.35 8.34
CA GLU A 178 -3.19 -22.57 8.66
C GLU A 178 -3.88 -23.79 8.05
N PHE A 179 -3.06 -24.77 7.68
CA PHE A 179 -3.54 -26.05 7.20
C PHE A 179 -4.22 -26.81 8.34
N THR A 180 -5.47 -27.22 8.15
CA THR A 180 -6.29 -27.91 9.16
C THR A 180 -6.62 -29.35 8.80
N GLY A 181 -6.32 -29.78 7.58
CA GLY A 181 -6.56 -31.15 7.12
C GLY A 181 -6.97 -31.21 5.66
N PHE A 182 -7.60 -32.31 5.28
CA PHE A 182 -8.15 -32.52 3.94
C PHE A 182 -9.68 -32.66 4.02
N ASP A 183 -10.35 -32.19 2.98
CA ASP A 183 -11.76 -32.46 2.75
C ASP A 183 -11.98 -33.88 2.21
N VAL A 184 -13.24 -34.30 2.12
CA VAL A 184 -13.64 -35.62 1.61
C VAL A 184 -13.11 -35.87 0.19
N ASP A 185 -13.06 -34.82 -0.63
CA ASP A 185 -12.56 -34.87 -2.02
C ASP A 185 -11.03 -34.72 -2.11
N GLY A 186 -10.31 -34.75 -0.97
CA GLY A 186 -8.85 -34.62 -0.91
C GLY A 186 -8.34 -33.18 -1.03
N ARG A 187 -9.23 -32.18 -1.04
CA ARG A 187 -8.87 -30.76 -1.05
C ARG A 187 -8.17 -30.37 0.26
N PRO A 188 -6.98 -29.75 0.25
CA PRO A 188 -6.36 -29.24 1.47
C PRO A 188 -7.17 -28.06 2.03
N LEU A 189 -7.44 -28.08 3.33
CA LEU A 189 -8.23 -27.10 4.05
C LEU A 189 -7.31 -26.13 4.78
N TYR A 190 -7.49 -24.83 4.49
CA TYR A 190 -6.78 -23.74 5.14
C TYR A 190 -7.78 -22.81 5.81
N ASP A 191 -7.70 -22.72 7.13
CA ASP A 191 -8.64 -21.95 7.95
C ASP A 191 -7.95 -20.81 8.70
N ARG A 192 -8.75 -19.81 9.06
CA ARG A 192 -8.28 -18.72 9.91
C ARG A 192 -8.02 -19.25 11.31
N VAL A 193 -6.86 -18.92 11.85
CA VAL A 193 -6.54 -19.17 13.25
C VAL A 193 -7.36 -18.22 14.12
N GLN A 194 -7.85 -18.72 15.26
CA GLN A 194 -8.58 -17.88 16.23
C GLN A 194 -7.64 -16.95 17.02
N ASP A 195 -6.33 -17.22 17.01
CA ASP A 195 -5.33 -16.39 17.64
C ASP A 195 -5.28 -14.99 17.00
N GLN A 196 -5.73 -14.00 17.76
CA GLN A 196 -5.72 -12.58 17.40
C GLN A 196 -4.30 -12.04 17.15
N SER A 197 -3.27 -12.63 17.74
CA SER A 197 -1.88 -12.22 17.54
C SER A 197 -1.42 -12.36 16.08
N LEU A 198 -2.05 -13.27 15.33
CA LEU A 198 -1.76 -13.50 13.92
C LEU A 198 -2.46 -12.51 13.00
N GLN A 199 -3.35 -11.66 13.51
CA GLN A 199 -4.06 -10.68 12.71
C GLN A 199 -3.08 -9.70 12.05
N PHE A 200 -3.08 -9.63 10.71
CA PHE A 200 -2.15 -8.79 9.92
C PHE A 200 -0.65 -9.01 10.25
N SER A 201 -0.31 -10.17 10.83
CA SER A 201 1.05 -10.49 11.29
C SER A 201 2.06 -10.62 10.17
N LYS A 202 1.65 -11.11 8.99
CA LYS A 202 2.52 -11.32 7.83
C LYS A 202 2.41 -10.19 6.81
N ILE A 203 3.48 -10.01 6.04
CA ILE A 203 3.59 -8.99 4.99
C ILE A 203 3.58 -9.71 3.63
N ALA A 204 2.70 -9.25 2.73
CA ALA A 204 2.61 -9.80 1.39
C ALA A 204 3.81 -9.38 0.51
N LYS A 205 3.95 -10.02 -0.65
CA LYS A 205 4.95 -9.66 -1.66
C LYS A 205 4.95 -8.16 -1.95
N HIS A 206 6.15 -7.60 -2.02
CA HIS A 206 6.38 -6.16 -2.12
C HIS A 206 5.82 -5.57 -3.40
N TRP A 207 5.57 -4.27 -3.37
CA TRP A 207 5.24 -3.50 -4.54
C TRP A 207 6.44 -2.71 -5.01
N GLN A 208 6.66 -2.69 -6.31
CA GLN A 208 7.66 -1.84 -6.93
C GLN A 208 7.25 -1.42 -8.33
N TRP A 209 7.65 -0.21 -8.73
CA TRP A 209 7.49 0.24 -10.11
C TRP A 209 8.46 1.38 -10.41
N VAL A 210 8.67 1.58 -11.71
CA VAL A 210 9.39 2.73 -12.26
C VAL A 210 8.47 3.44 -13.23
N ASP A 211 8.31 4.74 -13.05
CA ASP A 211 7.60 5.62 -13.96
C ASP A 211 8.62 6.49 -14.72
N LEU A 212 8.36 6.73 -16.00
CA LEU A 212 9.18 7.55 -16.89
C LEU A 212 8.33 8.67 -17.46
N ASN A 213 8.88 9.88 -17.48
CA ASN A 213 8.36 11.00 -18.23
C ASN A 213 9.49 11.64 -19.03
N PHE A 214 9.35 11.67 -20.35
CA PHE A 214 10.32 12.27 -21.25
C PHE A 214 9.64 13.37 -22.08
N ASN A 215 10.25 14.55 -22.15
CA ASN A 215 9.81 15.62 -23.03
C ASN A 215 10.97 16.08 -23.91
N LYS A 216 10.72 16.22 -25.21
CA LYS A 216 11.65 16.78 -26.18
C LYS A 216 10.99 17.97 -26.85
N TYR A 217 11.72 19.08 -26.94
CA TYR A 217 11.25 20.29 -27.60
C TYR A 217 11.98 20.52 -28.92
N PHE A 218 11.24 21.10 -29.86
CA PHE A 218 11.69 21.52 -31.18
C PHE A 218 11.22 22.95 -31.40
N HIS A 219 12.07 23.76 -32.02
CA HIS A 219 11.76 25.13 -32.35
C HIS A 219 11.70 25.28 -33.85
N LEU A 220 10.54 25.72 -34.36
CA LEU A 220 10.34 25.96 -35.78
C LEU A 220 9.55 27.26 -35.93
N PHE A 221 10.14 28.23 -36.64
CA PHE A 221 9.68 29.63 -36.69
C PHE A 221 9.55 30.23 -35.28
N ASN A 222 8.47 30.97 -35.02
CA ASN A 222 8.17 31.57 -33.72
C ASN A 222 7.42 30.61 -32.78
N MET A 223 7.37 29.30 -33.10
CA MET A 223 6.63 28.31 -32.33
C MET A 223 7.58 27.27 -31.70
N THR A 224 7.20 26.79 -30.53
CA THR A 224 7.85 25.67 -29.85
C THR A 224 6.92 24.46 -29.82
N TYR A 225 7.37 23.36 -30.40
CA TYR A 225 6.68 22.08 -30.42
C TYR A 225 7.29 21.18 -29.35
N GLY A 226 6.46 20.52 -28.55
CA GLY A 226 6.88 19.58 -27.52
C GLY A 226 6.30 18.19 -27.79
N LEU A 227 7.15 17.18 -27.82
CA LEU A 227 6.77 15.77 -27.78
C LEU A 227 6.91 15.27 -26.34
N GLN A 228 5.89 14.59 -25.85
CA GLN A 228 5.81 14.08 -24.48
C GLN A 228 5.55 12.58 -24.51
N LEU A 229 6.31 11.83 -23.71
CA LEU A 229 6.14 10.39 -23.48
C LEU A 229 6.06 10.15 -21.98
N GLU A 230 4.93 9.61 -21.52
CA GLU A 230 4.75 9.13 -20.15
C GLU A 230 4.57 7.61 -20.18
N VAL A 231 5.42 6.89 -19.43
CA VAL A 231 5.29 5.45 -19.23
C VAL A 231 5.16 5.18 -17.75
N ARG A 232 3.97 4.77 -17.30
CA ARG A 232 3.75 4.29 -15.94
C ARG A 232 4.02 2.79 -15.87
N ASN A 233 4.69 2.36 -14.80
CA ASN A 233 5.10 0.96 -14.63
C ASN A 233 5.91 0.47 -15.86
N LEU A 234 7.02 1.14 -16.15
CA LEU A 234 7.93 0.92 -17.29
C LEU A 234 8.28 -0.56 -17.51
N PHE A 235 8.58 -1.27 -16.42
CA PHE A 235 8.97 -2.68 -16.43
C PHE A 235 7.79 -3.66 -16.28
N ASN A 236 6.55 -3.14 -16.23
CA ASN A 236 5.33 -3.94 -16.11
C ASN A 236 5.32 -4.90 -14.90
N TYR A 237 5.82 -4.42 -13.74
CA TYR A 237 5.80 -5.19 -12.49
C TYR A 237 4.36 -5.49 -12.07
N LYS A 238 4.12 -6.75 -11.69
CA LYS A 238 2.83 -7.25 -11.19
C LYS A 238 2.76 -7.11 -9.67
N ASN A 239 2.17 -6.02 -9.20
CA ASN A 239 2.05 -5.72 -7.77
C ASN A 239 0.72 -6.26 -7.21
N PRO A 240 0.72 -7.22 -6.26
CA PRO A 240 -0.51 -7.90 -5.81
C PRO A 240 -1.39 -7.01 -4.91
N GLN A 241 -2.68 -6.90 -5.22
CA GLN A 241 -3.69 -6.16 -4.46
C GLN A 241 -4.61 -7.06 -3.64
N ILE A 242 -4.95 -8.24 -4.18
CA ILE A 242 -5.77 -9.25 -3.50
C ILE A 242 -4.84 -10.40 -3.13
N ILE A 243 -4.48 -10.45 -1.85
CA ILE A 243 -3.51 -11.39 -1.31
C ILE A 243 -4.20 -12.72 -1.04
N ASN A 244 -3.59 -13.80 -1.50
CA ASN A 244 -3.88 -15.16 -1.05
C ASN A 244 -3.22 -15.33 0.33
N PRO A 245 -3.98 -15.47 1.42
CA PRO A 245 -3.41 -15.56 2.76
C PRO A 245 -2.69 -16.89 3.04
N VAL A 246 -2.76 -17.86 2.13
CA VAL A 246 -1.93 -19.07 2.19
C VAL A 246 -0.49 -18.76 1.74
N THR A 247 -0.33 -18.03 0.63
CA THR A 247 0.98 -17.81 0.00
C THR A 247 1.61 -16.44 0.28
N GLY A 248 0.81 -15.44 0.65
CA GLY A 248 1.27 -14.05 0.79
C GLY A 248 1.53 -13.32 -0.53
N ASP A 249 1.11 -13.88 -1.67
CA ASP A 249 1.14 -13.23 -2.99
C ASP A 249 -0.29 -13.20 -3.59
N ALA A 250 -0.47 -12.63 -4.78
CA ALA A 250 -1.65 -12.91 -5.58
C ALA A 250 -1.67 -14.42 -5.94
N TYR A 251 -2.88 -14.96 -6.12
CA TYR A 251 -3.08 -16.33 -6.55
C TYR A 251 -2.46 -16.60 -7.92
N HIS A 252 -1.68 -17.67 -8.02
CA HIS A 252 -1.27 -18.29 -9.28
C HIS A 252 -1.98 -19.64 -9.44
N LEU A 253 -2.20 -20.06 -10.68
CA LEU A 253 -2.84 -21.34 -10.97
C LEU A 253 -2.05 -22.47 -10.31
N GLY A 254 -2.72 -23.25 -9.47
CA GLY A 254 -2.10 -24.35 -8.72
C GLY A 254 -1.77 -24.01 -7.26
N ASP A 255 -1.81 -22.74 -6.86
CA ASP A 255 -1.62 -22.34 -5.46
C ASP A 255 -2.75 -22.90 -4.58
N ASP A 256 -2.41 -23.24 -3.35
CA ASP A 256 -3.41 -23.52 -2.32
C ASP A 256 -4.16 -22.25 -1.92
N VAL A 257 -5.46 -22.39 -1.64
CA VAL A 257 -6.35 -21.28 -1.31
C VAL A 257 -7.08 -21.54 0.01
N PRO A 258 -7.55 -20.48 0.70
CA PRO A 258 -8.38 -20.64 1.89
C PRO A 258 -9.64 -21.42 1.60
N ARG A 259 -10.18 -22.11 2.61
CA ARG A 259 -11.43 -22.89 2.49
C ARG A 259 -12.56 -22.10 1.82
N GLY A 260 -12.70 -20.81 2.15
CA GLY A 260 -13.75 -19.94 1.62
C GLY A 260 -13.55 -19.43 0.19
N TRP A 261 -12.49 -19.83 -0.53
CA TRP A 261 -12.29 -19.50 -1.94
C TRP A 261 -12.65 -20.70 -2.81
N ASN A 262 -13.21 -20.44 -3.99
CA ASN A 262 -13.44 -21.50 -4.98
C ASN A 262 -12.12 -21.88 -5.67
N ASP A 263 -11.58 -23.06 -5.37
CA ASP A 263 -10.32 -23.55 -5.94
C ASP A 263 -10.57 -24.17 -7.32
N PRO A 264 -9.93 -23.70 -8.40
CA PRO A 264 -10.07 -24.30 -9.72
C PRO A 264 -9.69 -25.80 -9.78
N ARG A 265 -8.86 -26.29 -8.86
CA ARG A 265 -8.48 -27.71 -8.76
C ARG A 265 -9.57 -28.58 -8.11
N TYR A 266 -10.39 -27.97 -7.25
CA TYR A 266 -11.47 -28.60 -6.49
C TYR A 266 -12.72 -27.70 -6.56
N PRO A 267 -13.30 -27.55 -7.76
CA PRO A 267 -14.31 -26.52 -8.01
C PRO A 267 -15.59 -26.80 -7.22
N ASP A 268 -16.20 -25.73 -6.69
CA ASP A 268 -17.48 -25.83 -5.99
C ASP A 268 -18.57 -26.35 -6.96
N VAL A 269 -19.07 -27.56 -6.72
CA VAL A 269 -20.05 -28.24 -7.60
C VAL A 269 -21.51 -28.04 -7.18
N PHE A 270 -21.76 -27.56 -5.95
CA PHE A 270 -23.11 -27.35 -5.41
C PHE A 270 -23.31 -25.91 -4.92
N PHE A 271 -24.55 -25.41 -5.01
CA PHE A 271 -24.92 -24.09 -4.52
C PHE A 271 -25.05 -24.09 -2.98
N PRO A 272 -24.60 -23.04 -2.27
CA PRO A 272 -24.00 -21.79 -2.78
C PRO A 272 -22.52 -21.92 -3.16
N ILE A 273 -22.14 -21.36 -4.32
CA ILE A 273 -20.75 -21.21 -4.72
C ILE A 273 -20.06 -20.21 -3.77
N SER A 274 -18.91 -20.60 -3.21
CA SER A 274 -18.17 -19.81 -2.21
C SER A 274 -17.67 -18.48 -2.78
N SER A 275 -17.12 -18.51 -3.99
CA SER A 275 -16.69 -17.33 -4.75
C SER A 275 -16.53 -17.66 -6.24
N PRO A 276 -16.43 -16.65 -7.14
CA PRO A 276 -15.82 -16.88 -8.45
C PRO A 276 -14.39 -17.41 -8.29
N PHE A 277 -13.88 -18.10 -9.32
CA PHE A 277 -12.50 -18.55 -9.32
C PHE A 277 -11.52 -17.37 -9.10
N PRO A 278 -10.40 -17.60 -8.40
CA PRO A 278 -9.41 -16.58 -8.07
C PRO A 278 -8.56 -16.13 -9.28
N LEU A 279 -9.12 -16.05 -10.49
CA LEU A 279 -8.42 -15.71 -11.73
C LEU A 279 -8.64 -14.26 -12.20
N ASN A 280 -9.33 -13.42 -11.40
CA ASN A 280 -9.65 -12.05 -11.78
C ASN A 280 -8.37 -11.19 -11.95
N PRO A 281 -8.20 -10.44 -13.06
CA PRO A 281 -7.06 -9.54 -13.27
C PRO A 281 -6.91 -8.44 -12.21
N ALA A 282 -7.99 -8.06 -11.51
CA ALA A 282 -7.97 -7.09 -10.41
C ALA A 282 -7.13 -7.53 -9.20
N ARG A 283 -6.58 -8.76 -9.21
CA ARG A 283 -5.60 -9.22 -8.21
C ARG A 283 -4.30 -8.45 -8.28
N TYR A 284 -3.96 -7.81 -9.40
CA TYR A 284 -2.77 -6.99 -9.54
C TYR A 284 -3.13 -5.52 -9.78
N ARG A 285 -2.21 -4.62 -9.43
CA ARG A 285 -2.31 -3.20 -9.81
C ARG A 285 -2.30 -3.05 -11.33
N ALA A 286 -2.72 -1.86 -11.78
CA ALA A 286 -2.73 -1.48 -13.18
C ALA A 286 -1.39 -1.86 -13.87
N PRO A 287 -1.45 -2.49 -15.06
CA PRO A 287 -0.28 -2.83 -15.84
C PRO A 287 0.38 -1.57 -16.41
N ARG A 288 1.44 -1.76 -17.20
CA ARG A 288 2.10 -0.69 -17.93
C ARG A 288 1.11 0.16 -18.73
N ASN A 289 1.19 1.48 -18.57
CA ASN A 289 0.40 2.46 -19.31
C ASN A 289 1.34 3.42 -20.03
N ILE A 290 1.16 3.58 -21.35
CA ILE A 290 1.98 4.45 -22.20
C ILE A 290 1.08 5.55 -22.74
N ARG A 291 1.53 6.81 -22.63
CA ARG A 291 0.83 7.99 -23.13
C ARG A 291 1.79 8.82 -23.97
N PHE A 292 1.31 9.26 -25.12
CA PHE A 292 2.00 10.19 -25.99
C PHE A 292 1.24 11.51 -26.00
N GLY A 293 1.96 12.62 -25.97
CA GLY A 293 1.41 13.96 -26.04
C GLY A 293 2.18 14.83 -27.02
N ILE A 294 1.46 15.74 -27.67
CA ILE A 294 2.04 16.80 -28.50
C ILE A 294 1.54 18.13 -27.94
N SER A 295 2.42 19.10 -27.77
CA SER A 295 2.08 20.45 -27.33
C SER A 295 2.68 21.48 -28.27
N VAL A 296 1.97 22.58 -28.51
CA VAL A 296 2.47 23.74 -29.27
C VAL A 296 2.38 24.96 -28.38
N LYS A 297 3.46 25.75 -28.31
CA LYS A 297 3.53 27.04 -27.63
C LYS A 297 3.85 28.11 -28.67
N PHE A 298 3.06 29.18 -28.68
CA PHE A 298 3.19 30.36 -29.53
C PHE A 298 3.70 31.55 -28.72
#